data_AF-A0A537SXK0-F1
#
_entry.id   AF-A0A537SXK0-F1
#
_cell.length_a   1.000
_cell.length_b   1.000
_cell.length_c   1.000
_cell.angle_alpha   90.00
_cell.angle_beta   90.00
_cell.angle_gamma   90.00
#
_symmetry.space_group_name_H-M   'P 1'
#
loop_
_entity.id
_entity.type
_entity.pdbx_description
1 polymer ?
#
loop_
_entity_poly.entity_id
_entity_poly.type
_entity_poly.pdbx_seq_one_letter_code
_entity_poly.pdbx_strand_id
1 'polypeptide(L)'
;ALLALMLYKQDLSVVALIGIVLLMGIVKKNAIMMIDFALEAERKQGLSPRDSIVQASLLRFRPIMMTTLAALFGAIPLAFESGTGSELRNPLGITIIGGLLLSQLLTLYTTPVVYLAMERVKRRLSRPAPLQTEFDLPDAPEPSQHVPAE
;
A
#
# COMPACT_ATOMS: atom_id res chain seq x y z
N ALA A 1 1.21 -10.63 -15.76
CA ALA A 1 0.28 -10.80 -16.89
C ALA A 1 1.06 -10.85 -18.20
N LEU A 2 1.64 -9.73 -18.65
CA LEU A 2 2.49 -9.70 -19.85
C LEU A 2 3.63 -10.73 -19.80
N LEU A 3 4.35 -10.79 -18.69
CA LEU A 3 5.42 -11.76 -18.49
C LEU A 3 4.92 -13.22 -18.54
N ALA A 4 3.71 -13.48 -18.08
CA ALA A 4 3.11 -14.82 -18.12
C ALA A 4 2.70 -15.21 -19.55
N LEU A 5 2.09 -14.29 -20.30
CA LEU A 5 1.77 -14.50 -21.71
C LEU A 5 3.03 -14.74 -22.54
N MET A 6 4.10 -13.97 -22.30
CA MET A 6 5.39 -14.17 -22.97
C MET A 6 6.00 -15.54 -22.65
N LEU A 7 5.97 -15.98 -21.39
CA LEU A 7 6.47 -17.30 -20.99
C LEU A 7 5.69 -18.45 -21.64
N TYR A 8 4.37 -18.31 -21.77
CA TYR A 8 3.50 -19.31 -22.41
C TYR A 8 3.35 -19.12 -23.94
N LYS A 9 4.09 -18.17 -24.53
CA LYS A 9 4.04 -17.80 -25.96
C LYS A 9 2.61 -17.58 -26.47
N GLN A 10 1.78 -16.94 -25.66
CA GLN A 10 0.41 -16.56 -26.01
C GLN A 10 0.38 -15.11 -26.48
N ASP A 11 -0.42 -14.82 -27.50
CA ASP A 11 -0.58 -13.48 -28.02
C ASP A 11 -1.36 -12.58 -27.06
N LEU A 12 -1.10 -11.27 -27.15
CA LEU A 12 -1.87 -10.27 -26.45
C LEU A 12 -3.22 -10.06 -27.16
N SER A 13 -4.19 -10.89 -26.82
CA SER A 13 -5.56 -10.80 -27.35
C SER A 13 -6.42 -9.81 -26.57
N VAL A 14 -7.58 -9.42 -27.14
CA VAL A 14 -8.59 -8.60 -26.44
C VAL A 14 -9.05 -9.29 -25.15
N VAL A 15 -9.14 -10.62 -25.15
CA VAL A 15 -9.53 -11.39 -23.97
C VAL A 15 -8.45 -11.35 -22.88
N ALA A 16 -7.18 -11.44 -23.25
CA ALA A 16 -6.06 -11.25 -22.32
C ALA A 16 -6.08 -9.83 -21.72
N LEU A 17 -6.43 -8.81 -22.51
CA LEU A 17 -6.57 -7.44 -22.03
C LEU A 17 -7.69 -7.30 -20.98
N ILE A 18 -8.85 -7.93 -21.20
CA ILE A 18 -9.94 -7.98 -20.19
C ILE A 18 -9.41 -8.59 -18.88
N GLY A 19 -8.63 -9.67 -18.98
CA GLY A 19 -7.94 -10.26 -17.84
C GLY A 19 -7.07 -9.24 -17.10
N ILE A 20 -6.21 -8.51 -17.80
CA ILE A 20 -5.35 -7.46 -17.19
C ILE A 20 -6.17 -6.39 -16.46
N VAL A 21 -7.27 -5.91 -17.05
CA VAL A 21 -8.13 -4.89 -16.45
C VAL A 21 -8.79 -5.42 -15.17
N LEU A 22 -9.31 -6.65 -15.20
CA LEU A 22 -9.89 -7.31 -14.02
C LEU A 22 -8.86 -7.43 -12.90
N LEU A 23 -7.66 -7.88 -13.23
CA LEU A 23 -6.54 -8.01 -12.30
C LEU A 23 -6.17 -6.70 -11.64
N MET A 24 -6.13 -5.61 -12.42
CA MET A 24 -5.88 -4.28 -11.90
C MET A 24 -6.90 -3.91 -10.82
N GLY A 25 -8.17 -4.24 -11.02
CA GLY A 25 -9.23 -4.01 -10.03
C GLY A 25 -9.04 -4.79 -8.73
N ILE A 26 -8.76 -6.10 -8.82
CA ILE A 26 -8.56 -6.97 -7.65
C ILE A 26 -7.39 -6.47 -6.80
N VAL A 27 -6.24 -6.26 -7.44
CA VAL A 27 -5.00 -5.89 -6.76
C VAL A 27 -5.08 -4.45 -6.21
N LYS A 28 -5.63 -3.50 -6.97
CA LYS A 28 -5.79 -2.11 -6.54
C LYS A 28 -6.71 -2.00 -5.33
N LYS A 29 -7.82 -2.73 -5.31
CA LYS A 29 -8.73 -2.74 -4.16
C LYS A 29 -7.99 -3.19 -2.90
N ASN A 30 -7.22 -4.28 -2.99
CA ASN A 30 -6.43 -4.78 -1.87
C ASN A 30 -5.37 -3.78 -1.38
N ALA A 31 -4.71 -3.06 -2.29
CA ALA A 31 -3.72 -2.03 -1.95
C ALA A 31 -4.36 -0.81 -1.27
N ILE A 32 -5.44 -0.27 -1.84
CA ILE A 32 -6.18 0.87 -1.28
C ILE A 32 -6.58 0.55 0.15
N MET A 33 -7.19 -0.61 0.38
CA MET A 33 -7.65 -0.96 1.71
C MET A 33 -6.49 -1.15 2.72
N MET A 34 -5.28 -1.54 2.28
CA MET A 34 -4.12 -1.61 3.18
C MET A 34 -3.67 -0.21 3.61
N ILE A 35 -3.61 0.72 2.66
CA ILE A 35 -3.26 2.12 2.93
C ILE A 35 -4.31 2.78 3.83
N ASP A 36 -5.59 2.52 3.57
CA ASP A 36 -6.68 3.04 4.39
C ASP A 36 -6.56 2.58 5.84
N PHE A 37 -6.28 1.29 6.08
CA PHE A 37 -6.06 0.78 7.44
C PHE A 37 -4.80 1.35 8.10
N ALA A 38 -3.73 1.58 7.34
CA ALA A 38 -2.52 2.20 7.88
C ALA A 38 -2.78 3.66 8.30
N LEU A 39 -3.46 4.44 7.45
CA LEU A 39 -3.86 5.81 7.76
C LEU A 39 -4.83 5.88 8.94
N GLU A 40 -5.74 4.93 9.04
CA GLU A 40 -6.68 4.85 10.16
C GLU A 40 -5.97 4.51 11.47
N ALA A 41 -5.00 3.59 11.45
CA ALA A 41 -4.17 3.25 12.60
C ALA A 41 -3.32 4.45 13.06
N GLU A 42 -2.72 5.20 12.14
CA GLU A 42 -1.97 6.42 12.45
C GLU A 42 -2.86 7.48 13.11
N ARG A 43 -4.06 7.72 12.56
CA ARG A 43 -4.97 8.78 13.03
C ARG A 43 -5.70 8.43 14.33
N LYS A 44 -6.21 7.19 14.46
CA LYS A 44 -7.04 6.78 15.59
C LYS A 44 -6.24 6.20 16.74
N GLN A 45 -5.14 5.50 16.45
CA GLN A 45 -4.33 4.82 17.45
C GLN A 45 -3.02 5.57 17.75
N GLY A 46 -2.71 6.64 16.99
CA GLY A 46 -1.50 7.43 17.19
C GLY A 46 -0.21 6.67 16.91
N LEU A 47 -0.30 5.55 16.19
CA LEU A 47 0.84 4.68 15.90
C LEU A 47 1.82 5.37 14.94
N SER A 48 3.10 5.03 15.07
CA SER A 48 4.10 5.50 14.12
C SER A 48 3.76 4.99 12.71
N PRO A 49 4.07 5.74 11.64
CA PRO A 49 3.78 5.30 10.26
C PRO A 49 4.37 3.93 9.94
N ARG A 50 5.51 3.57 10.55
CA ARG A 50 6.11 2.24 10.41
C ARG A 50 5.27 1.15 11.04
N ASP A 51 4.76 1.38 12.24
CA ASP A 51 3.99 0.38 12.97
C ASP A 51 2.59 0.23 12.33
N SER A 52 1.98 1.34 11.93
CA SER A 52 0.69 1.39 11.23
C SER A 52 0.67 0.56 9.95
N ILE A 53 1.68 0.74 9.08
CA ILE A 53 1.72 0.01 7.80
C ILE A 53 2.04 -1.48 7.99
N VAL A 54 2.85 -1.82 8.99
CA VAL A 54 3.16 -3.22 9.32
C VAL A 54 1.90 -3.92 9.86
N GLN A 55 1.19 -3.30 10.79
CA GLN A 55 -0.06 -3.82 11.33
C GLN A 55 -1.12 -3.97 10.22
N ALA A 56 -1.27 -2.97 9.35
CA ALA A 56 -2.16 -3.05 8.20
C ALA A 56 -1.78 -4.20 7.26
N SER A 57 -0.48 -4.38 7.00
CA SER A 57 0.02 -5.48 6.16
C SER A 57 -0.34 -6.85 6.73
N LEU A 58 -0.18 -7.05 8.04
CA LEU A 58 -0.53 -8.32 8.71
C LEU A 58 -2.04 -8.59 8.68
N LEU A 59 -2.85 -7.58 8.98
CA LEU A 59 -4.31 -7.72 8.97
C LEU A 59 -4.85 -8.03 7.57
N ARG A 60 -4.21 -7.49 6.52
CA ARG A 60 -4.64 -7.70 5.14
C ARG A 60 -4.02 -8.92 4.48
N PHE A 61 -2.96 -9.50 5.03
CA PHE A 61 -2.33 -10.69 4.47
C PHE A 61 -3.35 -11.83 4.27
N ARG A 62 -4.14 -12.17 5.29
CA ARG A 62 -5.15 -13.24 5.21
C ARG A 62 -6.21 -12.96 4.13
N PRO A 63 -6.88 -11.78 4.11
CA PRO A 63 -7.78 -11.40 3.01
C PRO A 63 -7.15 -11.40 1.61
N ILE A 64 -5.93 -10.88 1.46
CA ILE A 64 -5.25 -10.83 0.16
C ILE A 64 -5.01 -12.24 -0.37
N MET A 65 -4.51 -13.13 0.50
CA MET A 65 -4.33 -14.54 0.15
C MET A 65 -5.65 -15.21 -0.20
N MET A 66 -6.73 -14.96 0.55
CA MET A 66 -8.05 -15.50 0.26
C MET A 66 -8.53 -15.12 -1.15
N THR A 67 -8.43 -13.85 -1.52
CA THR A 67 -8.86 -13.38 -2.86
C THR A 67 -7.97 -13.94 -3.97
N THR A 68 -6.66 -14.01 -3.72
CA THR A 68 -5.69 -14.51 -4.70
C THR A 68 -5.90 -16.00 -4.95
N LEU A 69 -6.06 -16.79 -3.89
CA LEU A 69 -6.29 -18.23 -3.99
C LEU A 69 -7.62 -18.53 -4.67
N ALA A 70 -8.70 -17.84 -4.32
CA ALA A 70 -10.01 -18.03 -4.96
C ALA A 70 -9.93 -17.78 -6.47
N ALA A 71 -9.30 -16.68 -6.88
CA ALA A 71 -9.16 -16.35 -8.29
C ALA A 71 -8.19 -17.30 -9.03
N LEU A 72 -7.12 -17.76 -8.37
CA LEU A 72 -6.23 -18.80 -8.92
C LEU A 72 -6.99 -20.11 -9.16
N PHE A 73 -7.71 -20.61 -8.16
CA PHE A 73 -8.48 -21.85 -8.30
C PHE A 73 -9.56 -21.75 -9.37
N GLY A 74 -10.21 -20.58 -9.53
CA GLY A 74 -11.14 -20.34 -10.64
C GLY A 74 -10.48 -20.26 -12.01
N ALA A 75 -9.23 -19.80 -12.09
CA ALA A 75 -8.49 -19.63 -13.34
C ALA A 75 -7.73 -20.89 -13.79
N ILE A 76 -7.41 -21.82 -12.88
CA ILE A 76 -6.77 -23.11 -13.21
C ILE A 76 -7.54 -23.87 -14.31
N PRO A 77 -8.84 -24.19 -14.16
CA PRO A 77 -9.54 -24.95 -15.19
C PRO A 77 -9.57 -24.21 -16.54
N LEU A 78 -9.68 -22.88 -16.51
CA LEU A 78 -9.69 -22.04 -17.71
C LEU A 78 -8.34 -22.04 -18.46
N ALA A 79 -7.23 -22.28 -17.78
CA ALA A 79 -5.89 -22.26 -18.36
C ALA A 79 -5.46 -23.62 -18.95
N PHE A 80 -6.10 -24.71 -18.54
CA PHE A 80 -5.77 -26.08 -18.97
C PHE A 80 -6.84 -26.71 -19.87
N GLU A 81 -7.86 -25.95 -20.25
CA GLU A 81 -8.96 -26.48 -21.03
C GLU A 81 -8.57 -26.66 -22.49
N SER A 82 -8.87 -27.85 -23.02
CA SER A 82 -8.46 -28.27 -24.38
C SER A 82 -9.66 -28.48 -25.33
N GLY A 83 -10.84 -27.95 -24.99
CA GLY A 83 -12.07 -28.08 -25.77
C GLY A 83 -12.31 -26.93 -26.77
N THR A 84 -13.48 -26.95 -27.42
CA THR A 84 -13.97 -25.88 -28.30
C THR A 84 -14.03 -24.54 -27.54
N GLY A 85 -13.44 -23.47 -28.10
CA GLY A 85 -13.35 -22.15 -27.45
C GLY A 85 -12.17 -22.00 -26.47
N SER A 86 -11.27 -22.98 -26.40
CA SER A 86 -10.01 -22.91 -25.63
C SER A 86 -9.10 -21.76 -26.06
N GLU A 87 -9.15 -21.35 -27.33
CA GLU A 87 -8.42 -20.21 -27.89
C GLU A 87 -8.74 -18.86 -27.22
N LEU A 88 -9.92 -18.74 -26.61
CA LEU A 88 -10.33 -17.54 -25.85
C LEU A 88 -10.08 -17.72 -24.34
N ARG A 89 -10.30 -18.93 -23.82
CA ARG A 89 -10.28 -19.21 -22.37
C ARG A 89 -8.85 -19.38 -21.83
N ASN A 90 -7.98 -20.03 -22.59
CA ASN A 90 -6.59 -20.26 -22.17
C ASN A 90 -5.80 -18.95 -21.99
N PRO A 91 -5.82 -17.99 -22.94
CA PRO A 91 -5.14 -16.70 -22.74
C PRO A 91 -5.66 -15.94 -21.52
N LEU A 92 -6.96 -16.03 -21.23
CA LEU A 92 -7.58 -15.40 -20.06
C LEU A 92 -7.08 -16.05 -18.76
N GLY A 93 -7.13 -17.38 -18.66
CA GLY A 93 -6.68 -18.14 -17.49
C GLY A 93 -5.20 -17.90 -17.19
N ILE A 94 -4.34 -18.01 -18.20
CA ILE A 94 -2.88 -17.79 -18.08
C ILE A 94 -2.59 -16.35 -17.62
N THR A 95 -3.31 -15.38 -18.19
CA THR A 95 -3.18 -13.97 -17.80
C THR A 95 -3.54 -13.77 -16.33
N ILE A 96 -4.66 -14.36 -15.87
CA ILE A 96 -5.12 -14.23 -14.49
C ILE A 96 -4.12 -14.88 -13.53
N ILE A 97 -3.67 -16.10 -13.80
CA ILE A 97 -2.76 -16.83 -12.92
C ILE A 97 -1.43 -16.10 -12.77
N GLY A 98 -0.74 -15.85 -13.88
CA GLY A 98 0.57 -15.21 -13.82
C GLY A 98 0.49 -13.72 -13.52
N GLY A 99 -0.65 -13.07 -13.77
CA GLY A 99 -0.91 -11.70 -13.39
C GLY A 99 -1.18 -11.52 -11.91
N LEU A 100 -2.03 -12.33 -11.29
CA LEU A 100 -2.27 -12.27 -9.85
C LEU A 100 -1.00 -12.53 -9.06
N LEU A 101 -0.28 -13.62 -9.36
CA LEU A 101 0.90 -14.00 -8.58
C LEU A 101 1.95 -12.89 -8.59
N LEU A 102 2.32 -12.41 -9.78
CA LEU A 102 3.37 -11.41 -9.91
C LEU A 102 2.91 -10.03 -9.40
N SER A 103 1.74 -9.57 -9.84
CA SER A 103 1.25 -8.24 -9.48
C SER A 103 0.90 -8.15 -8.00
N GLN A 104 0.28 -9.17 -7.42
CA GLN A 104 -0.08 -9.14 -6.01
C GLN A 104 1.15 -9.16 -5.11
N LEU A 105 2.18 -9.94 -5.46
CA LEU A 105 3.43 -10.01 -4.69
C LEU A 105 4.19 -8.67 -4.78
N LEU A 106 4.30 -8.11 -5.98
CA LEU A 106 4.86 -6.78 -6.18
C LEU A 106 4.08 -5.73 -5.40
N THR A 107 2.75 -5.74 -5.44
CA THR A 107 1.92 -4.77 -4.72
C THR A 107 2.04 -4.92 -3.21
N LEU A 108 1.98 -6.14 -2.67
CA LEU A 108 2.06 -6.37 -1.22
C LEU A 108 3.41 -5.90 -0.65
N TYR A 109 4.49 -6.01 -1.42
CA TYR A 109 5.81 -5.51 -1.00
C TYR A 109 6.01 -4.02 -1.30
N THR A 110 5.62 -3.56 -2.50
CA THR A 110 5.89 -2.19 -2.95
C THR A 110 5.03 -1.17 -2.21
N THR A 111 3.77 -1.50 -1.90
CA THR A 111 2.84 -0.61 -1.20
C THR A 111 3.39 -0.14 0.17
N PRO A 112 3.81 -1.03 1.09
CA PRO A 112 4.35 -0.60 2.38
C PRO A 112 5.67 0.18 2.23
N VAL A 113 6.52 -0.21 1.26
CA VAL A 113 7.79 0.48 0.99
C VAL A 113 7.55 1.90 0.50
N VAL A 114 6.63 2.08 -0.46
CA VAL A 114 6.28 3.40 -1.02
C VAL A 114 5.63 4.27 0.04
N TYR A 115 4.74 3.73 0.87
CA TYR A 115 4.13 4.48 1.98
C TYR A 115 5.20 5.04 2.93
N LEU A 116 6.17 4.22 3.34
CA LEU A 116 7.26 4.68 4.20
C LEU A 116 8.21 5.66 3.51
N ALA A 117 8.45 5.48 2.21
CA ALA A 117 9.26 6.41 1.42
C ALA A 117 8.58 7.79 1.35
N MET A 118 7.27 7.83 1.08
CA MET A 118 6.49 9.06 1.04
C MET A 118 6.47 9.77 2.39
N GLU A 119 6.34 9.03 3.49
CA GLU A 119 6.39 9.62 4.83
C GLU A 119 7.77 10.25 5.15
N ARG A 120 8.88 9.61 4.75
CA ARG A 120 10.22 10.20 4.89
C ARG A 120 10.37 11.48 4.08
N VAL A 121 9.83 11.51 2.87
CA VAL A 121 9.84 12.69 1.99
C VAL A 121 9.02 13.81 2.62
N LYS A 122 7.81 13.51 3.10
CA LYS A 122 6.94 14.44 3.82
C LYS A 122 7.65 15.05 5.03
N ARG A 123 8.30 14.24 5.89
CA ARG A 123 9.06 14.75 7.05
C ARG A 123 10.22 15.66 6.66
N ARG A 124 10.90 15.39 5.54
CA ARG A 124 11.99 16.26 5.04
C ARG A 124 11.45 17.60 4.52
N LEU A 125 10.29 17.60 3.86
CA LEU A 125 9.63 18.79 3.34
C LEU A 125 8.93 19.61 4.44
N SER A 126 8.40 18.96 5.47
CA SER A 126 7.64 19.57 6.56
C SER A 126 8.50 19.95 7.78
N ARG A 127 9.83 20.01 7.66
CA ARG A 127 10.70 20.47 8.77
C ARG A 127 10.26 21.89 9.17
N PRO A 128 9.68 22.11 10.36
CA PRO A 128 9.50 23.46 10.86
C PRO A 128 10.90 24.03 11.06
N ALA A 129 11.11 25.29 10.65
CA ALA A 129 12.27 26.04 11.09
C ALA A 129 12.39 25.89 12.62
N PRO A 130 13.59 25.68 13.18
CA PRO A 130 13.73 25.64 14.63
C PRO A 130 13.23 26.99 15.16
N LEU A 131 12.09 26.99 15.84
CA LEU A 131 11.70 28.12 16.66
C LEU A 131 12.75 28.18 17.76
N GLN A 132 13.68 29.11 17.57
CA GLN A 132 14.54 29.64 18.62
C GLN A 132 13.63 29.92 19.81
N THR A 133 13.85 29.19 20.89
CA THR A 133 13.28 29.52 22.19
C THR A 133 13.98 30.79 22.67
N GLU A 134 13.57 31.92 22.12
CA GLU A 134 13.86 33.24 22.68
C GLU A 134 12.75 33.54 23.69
N PHE A 135 12.97 33.14 24.94
CA PHE A 135 12.32 33.73 26.11
C PHE A 135 13.26 33.55 27.30
N ASP A 136 14.44 34.15 27.19
CA ASP A 136 15.15 34.62 28.37
C ASP A 136 14.45 35.94 28.75
N LEU A 137 13.37 35.83 29.54
CA LEU A 137 12.75 37.02 30.12
C LEU A 137 13.79 37.68 31.05
N PRO A 138 13.98 39.00 30.99
CA PRO A 138 14.77 39.70 31.98
C PRO A 138 14.22 39.39 33.38
N ASP A 139 15.11 39.01 34.30
CA ASP A 139 14.79 38.80 35.71
C ASP A 139 13.90 39.94 36.22
N ALA A 140 12.80 39.55 36.88
CA ALA A 140 11.78 40.44 37.41
C ALA A 140 12.40 41.57 38.28
N PRO A 141 11.77 42.75 38.34
CA PRO A 141 12.29 43.86 39.14
C PRO A 141 12.40 43.46 40.62
N GLU A 142 13.56 43.75 41.22
CA GLU A 142 13.82 43.57 42.64
C GLU A 142 12.71 44.22 43.48
N PRO A 143 12.13 43.52 44.47
CA PRO A 143 11.18 44.13 45.38
C PRO A 143 11.89 45.19 46.23
N SER A 144 11.56 46.45 45.98
CA SER A 144 11.92 47.62 46.77
C SER A 144 11.58 47.44 48.25
N GLN A 145 12.56 47.00 49.05
CA GLN A 145 12.51 47.07 50.49
C GLN A 145 13.33 48.28 50.96
N HIS A 146 12.74 49.47 50.82
CA HIS A 146 13.07 50.62 51.66
C HIS A 146 11.76 51.28 52.09
N VAL A 147 11.29 50.87 53.26
CA VAL A 147 10.30 51.61 54.05
C VAL A 147 11.06 52.69 54.82
N PRO A 148 10.73 53.99 54.68
CA PRO A 148 11.20 55.01 55.60
C PRO A 148 10.35 54.98 56.86
N ALA A 149 11.00 54.90 58.02
CA ALA A 149 10.40 55.16 59.31
C ALA A 149 11.28 56.19 60.04
N GLU A 150 11.02 57.47 59.77
CA GLU A 150 11.22 58.61 60.67
C GLU A 150 10.13 59.65 60.41
#